data_AF-A0A7Y1V4S3-F1
#
_entry.id   AF-A0A7Y1V4S3-F1
#
_cell.length_a   1.000
_cell.length_b   1.000
_cell.length_c   1.000
_cell.angle_alpha   90.00
_cell.angle_beta   90.00
_cell.angle_gamma   90.00
#
_symmetry.space_group_name_H-M   'P 1'
#
loop_
_entity.id
_entity.type
_entity.pdbx_description
1 polymer ?
#
loop_
_entity_poly.entity_id
_entity_poly.type
_entity_poly.pdbx_seq_one_letter_code
_entity_poly.pdbx_strand_id
1 'polypeptide(L)'
;MDIRFRKGGMWFLKSTGQSRYFLPDASSNFTHFRHVLVTALVLCLTSNILPAQFDSILVVDLSYEDVSGEYILQDLSKRHSLRFSYSEIDLPQHVTFEYAGSLYSAIDALMDKLRLEHRWIAKNIVLREGVVYGKRVKGYVIDQDTKTPLVGATISVLTANGEKGASTDVRGRFELPRLEVGRYDIRFDYLGYQQVQRNQVLVKSGKELVLNVGMAVSSTLSIEIL
;
A
#
# COMPACT_ATOMS: atom_id res chain seq x y z
N MET A 1 80.00 25.54 -23.21
CA MET A 1 79.30 24.64 -24.15
C MET A 1 78.32 23.81 -23.35
N ASP A 2 77.02 24.08 -23.45
CA ASP A 2 75.98 23.36 -22.69
C ASP A 2 75.14 22.49 -23.61
N ILE A 3 75.05 21.21 -23.28
CA ILE A 3 74.37 20.19 -24.08
C ILE A 3 72.96 20.00 -23.54
N ARG A 4 71.93 20.19 -24.38
CA ARG A 4 70.52 19.95 -24.02
C ARG A 4 70.05 18.60 -24.56
N PHE A 5 69.32 17.84 -23.76
CA PHE A 5 68.60 16.65 -24.22
C PHE A 5 67.13 16.70 -23.79
N ARG A 6 66.25 16.16 -24.65
CA ARG A 6 64.80 16.18 -24.48
C ARG A 6 64.28 14.75 -24.32
N LYS A 7 63.62 14.45 -23.20
CA LYS A 7 62.80 13.23 -23.05
C LYS A 7 61.53 13.59 -22.28
N GLY A 8 60.36 13.33 -22.88
CA GLY A 8 59.07 13.45 -22.19
C GLY A 8 58.69 14.85 -21.70
N GLY A 9 58.97 15.91 -22.46
CA GLY A 9 58.40 17.24 -22.20
C GLY A 9 59.05 18.07 -21.09
N MET A 10 60.12 17.59 -20.45
CA MET A 10 60.80 18.30 -19.36
C MET A 10 62.26 18.59 -19.70
N TRP A 11 62.74 19.82 -19.47
CA TRP A 11 64.13 20.22 -19.71
C TRP A 11 64.97 19.95 -18.46
N PHE A 12 66.15 19.34 -18.63
CA PHE A 12 67.11 19.14 -17.55
C PHE A 12 68.37 19.98 -17.80
N LEU A 13 68.72 20.83 -16.83
CA LEU A 13 70.00 21.55 -16.76
C LEU A 13 70.88 20.84 -15.73
N LYS A 14 72.04 20.33 -16.13
CA LYS A 14 73.02 19.75 -15.20
C LYS A 14 73.99 20.85 -14.76
N SER A 15 73.62 21.59 -13.72
CA SER A 15 74.55 22.44 -12.96
C SER A 15 74.98 21.68 -11.71
N THR A 16 76.28 21.52 -11.55
CA THR A 16 76.95 21.01 -10.35
C THR A 16 76.54 21.79 -9.09
N GLY A 17 76.11 21.08 -8.05
CA GLY A 17 76.12 21.56 -6.66
C GLY A 17 74.74 21.86 -6.04
N GLN A 18 74.42 21.07 -5.01
CA GLN A 18 73.31 21.18 -4.05
C GLN A 18 71.92 20.66 -4.47
N SER A 19 71.60 19.50 -3.89
CA SER A 19 70.29 18.87 -3.87
C SER A 19 69.34 19.60 -2.91
N ARG A 20 68.19 20.05 -3.40
CA ARG A 20 66.97 20.24 -2.60
C ARG A 20 65.84 19.47 -3.29
N TYR A 21 65.41 18.39 -2.68
CA TYR A 21 64.21 17.67 -3.10
C TYR A 21 62.98 18.47 -2.69
N PHE A 22 62.28 19.07 -3.66
CA PHE A 22 60.92 19.56 -3.47
C PHE A 22 59.99 18.37 -3.67
N LEU A 23 59.43 17.81 -2.60
CA LEU A 23 58.34 16.85 -2.68
C LEU A 23 57.08 17.61 -3.12
N PRO A 24 56.40 17.23 -4.22
CA PRO A 24 55.08 17.77 -4.51
C PRO A 24 54.12 17.28 -3.42
N ASP A 25 53.45 18.22 -2.77
CA ASP A 25 52.48 17.94 -1.71
C ASP A 25 51.30 17.11 -2.28
N ALA A 26 51.26 15.84 -1.89
CA ALA A 26 50.25 14.86 -2.33
C ALA A 26 48.87 15.08 -1.68
N SER A 27 48.71 16.10 -0.84
CA SER A 27 47.43 16.41 -0.18
C SER A 27 46.42 17.12 -1.10
N SER A 28 46.87 17.78 -2.18
CA SER A 28 46.00 18.56 -3.07
C SER A 28 45.20 17.72 -4.08
N ASN A 29 45.74 16.58 -4.52
CA ASN A 29 45.05 15.70 -5.47
C ASN A 29 43.97 14.84 -4.79
N PHE A 30 44.11 14.56 -3.49
CA PHE A 30 43.13 13.78 -2.72
C PHE A 30 41.89 14.59 -2.37
N THR A 31 42.02 15.89 -2.08
CA THR A 31 40.87 16.77 -1.84
C THR A 31 40.06 17.00 -3.11
N HIS A 32 40.71 17.25 -4.25
CA HIS A 32 40.01 17.40 -5.53
C HIS A 32 39.27 16.12 -5.93
N PHE A 33 39.88 14.93 -5.77
CA PHE A 33 39.21 13.67 -6.08
C PHE A 33 38.02 13.41 -5.15
N ARG A 34 38.14 13.74 -3.85
CA ARG A 34 37.02 13.64 -2.89
C ARG A 34 35.89 14.59 -3.21
N HIS A 35 36.17 15.83 -3.61
CA HIS A 35 35.13 16.78 -4.01
C HIS A 35 34.44 16.34 -5.30
N VAL A 36 35.18 15.90 -6.32
CA VAL A 36 34.59 15.37 -7.57
C VAL A 36 33.70 14.16 -7.29
N LEU A 37 34.15 13.23 -6.45
CA LEU A 37 33.40 12.02 -6.14
C LEU A 37 32.15 12.32 -5.30
N VAL A 38 32.22 13.26 -4.34
CA VAL A 38 31.05 13.73 -3.58
C VAL A 38 30.07 14.47 -4.49
N THR A 39 30.54 15.32 -5.41
CA THR A 39 29.64 15.99 -6.36
C THR A 39 28.99 15.02 -7.33
N ALA A 40 29.69 13.97 -7.78
CA ALA A 40 29.12 12.92 -8.62
C ALA A 40 28.10 12.06 -7.86
N LEU A 41 28.34 11.78 -6.59
CA LEU A 41 27.41 11.02 -5.73
C LEU A 41 26.16 11.85 -5.41
N VAL A 42 26.30 13.15 -5.14
CA VAL A 42 25.17 14.08 -4.95
C VAL A 42 24.37 14.22 -6.25
N LEU A 43 25.02 14.33 -7.41
CA LEU A 43 24.33 14.35 -8.71
C LEU A 43 23.57 13.04 -8.98
N CYS A 44 24.17 11.88 -8.73
CA CYS A 44 23.52 10.57 -8.84
C CYS A 44 22.36 10.37 -7.83
N LEU A 45 22.44 10.99 -6.65
CA LEU A 45 21.36 10.95 -5.66
C LEU A 45 20.22 11.91 -6.04
N THR A 46 20.51 13.05 -6.67
CA THR A 46 19.49 13.97 -7.18
C THR A 46 18.86 13.53 -8.50
N SER A 47 19.56 12.75 -9.34
CA SER A 47 19.02 12.25 -10.61
C SER A 47 18.07 11.07 -10.45
N ASN A 48 17.99 10.48 -9.24
CA ASN A 48 17.00 9.47 -8.88
C ASN A 48 15.74 10.08 -8.24
N ILE A 49 15.58 11.42 -8.29
CA ILE A 49 14.31 12.06 -7.99
C ILE A 49 13.35 11.73 -9.15
N LEU A 50 12.68 10.59 -8.96
CA LEU A 50 11.37 10.18 -9.43
C LEU A 50 10.96 10.67 -10.84
N PRO A 51 10.67 9.77 -11.80
CA PRO A 51 9.97 10.14 -13.04
C PRO A 51 8.59 10.79 -12.82
N ALA A 52 8.11 10.87 -11.58
CA ALA A 52 6.83 11.48 -11.20
C ALA A 52 6.77 13.01 -11.41
N GLN A 53 7.89 13.73 -11.49
CA GLN A 53 7.85 15.20 -11.64
C GLN A 53 7.79 15.67 -13.11
N PHE A 54 7.95 14.76 -14.09
CA PHE A 54 8.10 15.15 -15.49
C PHE A 54 6.83 14.95 -16.35
N ASP A 55 5.80 14.31 -15.80
CA ASP A 55 4.60 13.90 -16.57
C ASP A 55 3.36 14.77 -16.23
N SER A 56 3.57 15.87 -15.50
CA SER A 56 2.52 16.79 -15.03
C SER A 56 2.09 17.87 -16.03
N ILE A 57 2.61 17.86 -17.26
CA ILE A 57 2.38 18.94 -18.26
C ILE A 57 1.18 18.61 -19.18
N LEU A 58 0.75 17.36 -19.26
CA LEU A 58 -0.37 16.98 -20.12
C LEU A 58 -1.70 17.38 -19.46
N VAL A 59 -2.25 18.51 -19.93
CA VAL A 59 -3.58 18.98 -19.56
C VAL A 59 -4.62 18.30 -20.45
N VAL A 60 -5.66 17.77 -19.82
CA VAL A 60 -6.80 17.13 -20.47
C VAL A 60 -8.08 17.83 -20.06
N ASP A 61 -9.01 17.89 -21.01
CA ASP A 61 -10.40 18.27 -20.80
C ASP A 61 -11.26 17.05 -21.12
N LEU A 62 -11.77 16.41 -20.08
CA LEU A 62 -12.55 15.19 -20.16
C LEU A 62 -13.99 15.50 -19.80
N SER A 63 -14.90 15.17 -20.71
CA SER A 63 -16.33 15.28 -20.52
C SER A 63 -16.99 14.00 -21.00
N TYR A 64 -17.55 13.25 -20.07
CA TYR A 64 -18.26 12.02 -20.29
C TYR A 64 -19.64 12.12 -19.65
N GLU A 65 -20.68 11.85 -20.42
CA GLU A 65 -22.07 11.89 -19.96
C GLU A 65 -22.73 10.55 -20.24
N ASP A 66 -23.19 9.90 -19.18
CA ASP A 66 -23.90 8.61 -19.24
C ASP A 66 -23.23 7.52 -20.10
N VAL A 67 -21.91 7.34 -19.95
CA VAL A 67 -21.13 6.33 -20.67
C VAL A 67 -20.69 5.19 -19.76
N SER A 68 -20.37 4.03 -20.34
CA SER A 68 -19.81 2.92 -19.55
C SER A 68 -18.38 3.21 -19.09
N GLY A 69 -18.02 2.69 -17.91
CA GLY A 69 -16.66 2.76 -17.40
C GLY A 69 -15.64 2.13 -18.35
N GLU A 70 -16.01 1.02 -19.00
CA GLU A 70 -15.16 0.36 -20.01
C GLU A 70 -14.87 1.29 -21.21
N TYR A 71 -15.87 2.02 -21.69
CA TYR A 71 -15.70 2.99 -22.78
C TYR A 71 -14.71 4.09 -22.39
N ILE A 72 -14.84 4.66 -21.18
CA ILE A 72 -13.92 5.69 -20.69
C ILE A 72 -12.47 5.17 -20.66
N LEU A 73 -12.25 3.96 -20.13
CA LEU A 73 -10.91 3.37 -20.09
C LEU A 73 -10.34 3.15 -21.49
N GLN A 74 -11.16 2.67 -22.43
CA GLN A 74 -10.73 2.45 -23.81
C GLN A 74 -10.40 3.78 -24.53
N ASP A 75 -11.20 4.81 -24.30
CA ASP A 75 -10.99 6.15 -24.87
C ASP A 75 -9.68 6.77 -24.35
N LEU A 76 -9.46 6.73 -23.03
CA LEU A 76 -8.21 7.19 -22.41
C LEU A 76 -7.00 6.38 -22.89
N SER A 77 -7.16 5.07 -23.06
CA SER A 77 -6.11 4.20 -23.59
C SER A 77 -5.69 4.62 -25.00
N LYS A 78 -6.67 4.90 -25.88
CA LYS A 78 -6.43 5.34 -27.26
C LYS A 78 -5.84 6.74 -27.35
N ARG A 79 -6.43 7.72 -26.64
CA ARG A 79 -6.03 9.13 -26.72
C ARG A 79 -4.63 9.37 -26.15
N HIS A 80 -4.25 8.63 -25.09
CA HIS A 80 -3.03 8.90 -24.33
C HIS A 80 -2.01 7.75 -24.37
N SER A 81 -2.22 6.72 -25.22
CA SER A 81 -1.34 5.55 -25.31
C SER A 81 -1.11 4.86 -23.96
N LEU A 82 -2.14 4.84 -23.11
CA LEU A 82 -2.13 4.17 -21.81
C LEU A 82 -2.60 2.73 -21.95
N ARG A 83 -2.19 1.87 -21.03
CA ARG A 83 -2.74 0.52 -20.89
C ARG A 83 -3.40 0.39 -19.53
N PHE A 84 -4.61 -0.17 -19.51
CA PHE A 84 -5.30 -0.53 -18.28
C PHE A 84 -5.25 -2.04 -18.12
N SER A 85 -4.81 -2.52 -16.97
CA SER A 85 -4.74 -3.95 -16.64
C SER A 85 -5.64 -4.24 -15.45
N TYR A 86 -6.62 -5.11 -15.62
CA TYR A 86 -7.54 -5.56 -14.57
C TYR A 86 -8.05 -6.97 -14.85
N SER A 87 -8.50 -7.66 -13.80
CA SER A 87 -9.12 -8.98 -13.88
C SER A 87 -10.42 -8.94 -13.10
N GLU A 88 -11.53 -9.28 -13.76
CA GLU A 88 -12.84 -9.49 -13.12
C GLU A 88 -13.35 -8.30 -12.29
N ILE A 89 -13.27 -7.07 -12.84
CA ILE A 89 -13.85 -5.87 -12.23
C ILE A 89 -15.18 -5.54 -12.93
N ASP A 90 -16.26 -5.42 -12.17
CA ASP A 90 -17.54 -4.93 -12.67
C ASP A 90 -17.51 -3.40 -12.78
N LEU A 91 -17.38 -2.90 -14.01
CA LEU A 91 -17.32 -1.47 -14.27
C LEU A 91 -18.75 -0.91 -14.42
N PRO A 92 -19.06 0.24 -13.80
CA PRO A 92 -20.39 0.84 -13.90
C PRO A 92 -20.78 1.13 -15.36
N GLN A 93 -22.02 0.83 -15.73
CA GLN A 93 -22.53 1.03 -17.09
C GLN A 93 -22.91 2.48 -17.40
N HIS A 94 -23.15 3.29 -16.37
CA HIS A 94 -23.60 4.67 -16.47
C HIS A 94 -22.70 5.56 -15.61
N VAL A 95 -21.78 6.27 -16.24
CA VAL A 95 -20.82 7.16 -15.60
C VAL A 95 -20.89 8.53 -16.27
N THR A 96 -21.19 9.53 -15.45
CA THR A 96 -21.02 10.95 -15.84
C THR A 96 -19.75 11.44 -15.16
N PHE A 97 -18.78 11.99 -15.88
CA PHE A 97 -17.51 12.48 -15.32
C PHE A 97 -17.02 13.67 -16.13
N GLU A 98 -16.80 14.78 -15.43
CA GLU A 98 -16.24 16.00 -15.99
C GLU A 98 -14.99 16.37 -15.20
N TYR A 99 -13.90 16.62 -15.91
CA TYR A 99 -12.63 17.00 -15.29
C TYR A 99 -11.76 17.79 -16.27
N ALA A 100 -11.26 18.93 -15.81
CA ALA A 100 -10.28 19.74 -16.51
C ALA A 100 -9.02 19.88 -15.64
N GLY A 101 -7.86 19.47 -16.15
CA GLY A 101 -6.60 19.55 -15.41
C GLY A 101 -5.56 18.55 -15.91
N SER A 102 -4.65 18.12 -15.04
CA SER A 102 -3.63 17.13 -15.43
C SER A 102 -4.24 15.75 -15.68
N LEU A 103 -3.68 14.99 -16.63
CA LEU A 103 -4.07 13.59 -16.88
C LEU A 103 -3.97 12.72 -15.63
N TYR A 104 -2.91 12.91 -14.82
CA TYR A 104 -2.72 12.17 -13.57
C TYR A 104 -3.87 12.39 -12.60
N SER A 105 -4.17 13.65 -12.31
CA SER A 105 -5.25 14.00 -11.40
C SER A 105 -6.62 13.63 -11.97
N ALA A 106 -6.79 13.64 -13.30
CA ALA A 106 -7.99 13.17 -13.96
C ALA A 106 -8.21 11.66 -13.74
N ILE A 107 -7.15 10.86 -13.88
CA ILE A 107 -7.20 9.42 -13.62
C ILE A 107 -7.44 9.17 -12.14
N ASP A 108 -6.76 9.87 -11.23
CA ASP A 108 -6.98 9.73 -9.79
C ASP A 108 -8.46 9.99 -9.43
N ALA A 109 -9.02 11.09 -9.92
CA ALA A 109 -10.42 11.45 -9.70
C ALA A 109 -11.40 10.46 -10.34
N LEU A 110 -11.09 9.95 -11.53
CA LEU A 110 -11.90 8.94 -12.20
C LEU A 110 -11.90 7.63 -11.41
N MET A 111 -10.74 7.16 -10.95
CA MET A 111 -10.63 5.92 -10.19
C MET A 111 -11.35 6.02 -8.84
N ASP A 112 -11.26 7.16 -8.14
CA ASP A 112 -12.02 7.40 -6.91
C ASP A 112 -13.53 7.33 -7.16
N LYS A 113 -14.00 7.94 -8.26
CA LYS A 113 -15.41 7.88 -8.67
C LYS A 113 -15.88 6.45 -8.97
N LEU A 114 -15.02 5.67 -9.63
CA LEU A 114 -15.27 4.26 -9.94
C LEU A 114 -15.04 3.34 -8.72
N ARG A 115 -14.59 3.88 -7.57
CA ARG A 115 -14.19 3.12 -6.37
C ARG A 115 -13.12 2.07 -6.66
N LEU A 116 -12.17 2.41 -7.51
CA LEU A 116 -11.06 1.55 -7.90
C LEU A 116 -9.76 2.05 -7.27
N GLU A 117 -8.97 1.10 -6.78
CA GLU A 117 -7.56 1.35 -6.52
C GLU A 117 -6.79 1.28 -7.84
N HIS A 118 -5.81 2.16 -8.01
CA HIS A 118 -4.97 2.15 -9.19
C HIS A 118 -3.50 2.23 -8.80
N ARG A 119 -2.65 1.64 -9.64
CA ARG A 119 -1.21 1.74 -9.51
C ARG A 119 -0.56 1.97 -10.87
N TRP A 120 0.21 3.04 -10.95
CA TRP A 120 1.01 3.37 -12.12
C TRP A 120 2.25 2.47 -12.20
N ILE A 121 2.43 1.84 -13.35
CA ILE A 121 3.59 1.05 -13.74
C ILE A 121 4.02 1.51 -15.13
N ALA A 122 4.81 2.60 -15.18
CA ALA A 122 5.11 3.32 -16.42
C ALA A 122 3.80 3.69 -17.17
N LYS A 123 3.61 3.21 -18.41
CA LYS A 123 2.39 3.44 -19.19
C LYS A 123 1.25 2.45 -18.89
N ASN A 124 1.45 1.52 -17.96
CA ASN A 124 0.43 0.56 -17.56
C ASN A 124 -0.17 0.97 -16.21
N ILE A 125 -1.48 1.08 -16.16
CA ILE A 125 -2.24 1.39 -14.95
C ILE A 125 -2.95 0.10 -14.55
N VAL A 126 -2.51 -0.47 -13.43
CA VAL A 126 -3.14 -1.66 -12.87
C VAL A 126 -4.31 -1.20 -12.01
N LEU A 127 -5.52 -1.65 -12.35
CA LEU A 127 -6.73 -1.37 -11.59
C LEU A 127 -7.08 -2.57 -10.72
N ARG A 128 -7.59 -2.26 -9.54
CA ARG A 128 -8.13 -3.22 -8.59
C ARG A 128 -9.41 -2.65 -8.00
N GLU A 129 -10.37 -3.50 -7.72
CA GLU A 129 -11.55 -3.07 -6.99
C GLU A 129 -11.13 -2.53 -5.62
N GLY A 130 -11.64 -1.35 -5.26
CA GLY A 130 -11.37 -0.75 -3.96
C GLY A 130 -12.06 -1.55 -2.86
N VAL A 131 -11.30 -1.93 -1.83
CA VAL A 131 -11.88 -2.63 -0.70
C VAL A 131 -12.70 -1.66 0.15
N VAL A 132 -14.02 -1.73 0.04
CA VAL A 132 -14.91 -0.93 0.89
C VAL A 132 -15.00 -1.57 2.26
N TYR A 133 -14.38 -0.95 3.25
CA TYR A 133 -14.50 -1.40 4.63
C TYR A 133 -15.81 -0.96 5.28
N GLY A 134 -16.43 -1.87 6.01
CA GLY A 134 -17.58 -1.59 6.85
C GLY A 134 -17.23 -0.88 8.14
N LYS A 135 -18.28 -0.50 8.88
CA LYS A 135 -18.14 -0.06 10.27
C LYS A 135 -17.77 -1.25 11.16
N ARG A 136 -17.28 -0.92 12.36
CA ARG A 136 -16.82 -1.93 13.32
C ARG A 136 -17.98 -2.81 13.79
N VAL A 137 -17.67 -4.09 13.98
CA VAL A 137 -18.55 -5.05 14.62
C VAL A 137 -18.10 -5.19 16.06
N LYS A 138 -18.99 -4.84 16.99
CA LYS A 138 -18.74 -4.91 18.44
C LYS A 138 -19.84 -5.71 19.09
N GLY A 139 -19.66 -6.05 20.35
CA GLY A 139 -20.69 -6.78 21.06
C GLY A 139 -20.31 -7.19 22.45
N TYR A 140 -21.16 -8.03 23.03
CA TYR A 140 -20.92 -8.67 24.29
C TYR A 140 -21.34 -10.14 24.27
N VAL A 141 -20.56 -10.96 24.96
CA VAL A 141 -20.82 -12.39 25.16
C VAL A 141 -21.04 -12.66 26.64
N ILE A 142 -22.14 -13.33 26.95
CA ILE A 142 -22.56 -13.66 28.31
C ILE A 142 -22.94 -15.13 28.42
N ASP A 143 -22.85 -15.67 29.62
CA ASP A 143 -23.50 -16.92 29.98
C ASP A 143 -25.02 -16.73 29.88
N GLN A 144 -25.70 -17.68 29.23
CA GLN A 144 -27.13 -17.56 28.93
C GLN A 144 -28.00 -17.63 30.19
N ASP A 145 -27.57 -18.34 31.23
CA ASP A 145 -28.39 -18.64 32.42
C ASP A 145 -28.12 -17.63 33.54
N THR A 146 -26.85 -17.45 33.87
CA THR A 146 -26.38 -16.58 34.96
C THR A 146 -26.22 -15.12 34.54
N LYS A 147 -26.23 -14.85 33.22
CA LYS A 147 -25.96 -13.53 32.62
C LYS A 147 -24.57 -12.96 32.94
N THR A 148 -23.65 -13.79 33.43
CA THR A 148 -22.29 -13.36 33.72
C THR A 148 -21.50 -13.14 32.43
N PRO A 149 -20.65 -12.10 32.34
CA PRO A 149 -19.77 -11.91 31.19
C PRO A 149 -18.82 -13.08 30.99
N LEU A 150 -18.70 -13.58 29.75
CA LEU A 150 -17.71 -14.60 29.41
C LEU A 150 -16.43 -13.92 28.98
N VAL A 151 -15.38 -14.04 29.79
CA VAL A 151 -14.05 -13.44 29.55
C VAL A 151 -13.19 -14.43 28.78
N GLY A 152 -12.54 -13.97 27.70
CA GLY A 152 -11.72 -14.84 26.85
C GLY A 152 -12.52 -15.76 25.91
N ALA A 153 -13.81 -15.51 25.71
CA ALA A 153 -14.57 -16.12 24.62
C ALA A 153 -13.96 -15.70 23.28
N THR A 154 -13.77 -16.65 22.38
CA THR A 154 -13.18 -16.45 21.06
C THR A 154 -14.28 -16.16 20.06
N ILE A 155 -14.12 -15.08 19.29
CA ILE A 155 -14.98 -14.73 18.18
C ILE A 155 -14.16 -14.89 16.91
N SER A 156 -14.64 -15.69 15.96
CA SER A 156 -13.98 -15.84 14.66
C SER A 156 -14.93 -15.60 13.48
N VAL A 157 -14.36 -15.10 12.40
CA VAL A 157 -15.06 -14.79 11.16
C VAL A 157 -14.19 -15.18 9.98
N LEU A 158 -14.75 -15.97 9.07
CA LEU A 158 -14.09 -16.35 7.83
C LEU A 158 -14.26 -15.22 6.80
N THR A 159 -13.15 -14.77 6.22
CA THR A 159 -13.14 -13.77 5.15
C THR A 159 -12.41 -14.30 3.92
N ALA A 160 -12.57 -13.65 2.76
CA ALA A 160 -11.84 -14.00 1.55
C ALA A 160 -10.30 -13.96 1.72
N ASN A 161 -9.82 -13.11 2.63
CA ASN A 161 -8.42 -12.88 2.93
C ASN A 161 -7.91 -13.69 4.14
N GLY A 162 -8.68 -14.69 4.60
CA GLY A 162 -8.37 -15.55 5.74
C GLY A 162 -9.31 -15.37 6.94
N GLU A 163 -9.01 -16.04 8.04
CA GLU A 163 -9.77 -15.93 9.29
C GLU A 163 -9.36 -14.68 10.08
N LYS A 164 -10.34 -13.92 10.55
CA LYS A 164 -10.14 -12.82 11.50
C LYS A 164 -10.85 -13.18 12.80
N GLY A 165 -10.36 -12.65 13.91
CA GLY A 165 -10.97 -12.91 15.20
C GLY A 165 -10.66 -11.88 16.27
N ALA A 166 -11.34 -12.02 17.39
CA ALA A 166 -11.13 -11.25 18.61
C ALA A 166 -11.45 -12.13 19.82
N SER A 167 -11.07 -11.69 21.01
CA SER A 167 -11.51 -12.28 22.26
C SER A 167 -12.26 -11.26 23.12
N THR A 168 -13.11 -11.75 24.01
CA THR A 168 -13.84 -10.88 24.95
C THR A 168 -12.96 -10.39 26.11
N ASP A 169 -13.18 -9.14 26.52
CA ASP A 169 -12.55 -8.52 27.68
C ASP A 169 -13.18 -8.97 29.02
N VAL A 170 -12.69 -8.42 30.13
CA VAL A 170 -13.19 -8.71 31.50
C VAL A 170 -14.67 -8.34 31.72
N ARG A 171 -15.27 -7.54 30.82
CA ARG A 171 -16.68 -7.18 30.83
C ARG A 171 -17.46 -7.96 29.76
N GLY A 172 -16.87 -8.99 29.17
CA GLY A 172 -17.46 -9.82 28.11
C GLY A 172 -17.57 -9.09 26.77
N ARG A 173 -16.95 -7.92 26.59
CA ARG A 173 -17.08 -7.13 25.37
C ARG A 173 -16.03 -7.53 24.35
N PHE A 174 -16.39 -7.49 23.07
CA PHE A 174 -15.46 -7.71 21.97
C PHE A 174 -15.57 -6.63 20.90
N GLU A 175 -14.50 -6.48 20.14
CA GLU A 175 -14.43 -5.63 18.95
C GLU A 175 -13.65 -6.39 17.88
N LEU A 176 -14.32 -6.73 16.78
CA LEU A 176 -13.66 -7.41 15.67
C LEU A 176 -12.79 -6.41 14.87
N PRO A 177 -11.69 -6.89 14.26
CA PRO A 177 -10.96 -6.12 13.26
C PRO A 177 -11.88 -5.62 12.15
N ARG A 178 -11.47 -4.55 11.47
CA ARG A 178 -12.27 -3.97 10.38
C ARG A 178 -12.53 -5.01 9.29
N LEU A 179 -13.81 -5.24 9.02
CA LEU A 179 -14.32 -6.15 7.99
C LEU A 179 -14.72 -5.35 6.75
N GLU A 180 -14.70 -6.01 5.61
CA GLU A 180 -15.17 -5.45 4.34
C GLU A 180 -16.71 -5.38 4.39
N VAL A 181 -17.32 -4.57 3.53
CA VAL A 181 -18.78 -4.58 3.41
C VAL A 181 -19.20 -5.90 2.80
N GLY A 182 -20.09 -6.64 3.47
CA GLY A 182 -20.45 -7.98 3.06
C GLY A 182 -21.28 -8.73 4.08
N ARG A 183 -21.57 -10.01 3.77
CA ARG A 183 -22.23 -10.94 4.68
C ARG A 183 -21.23 -11.92 5.24
N TYR A 184 -21.27 -12.11 6.55
CA TYR A 184 -20.36 -12.97 7.28
C TYR A 184 -21.10 -13.94 8.18
N ASP A 185 -20.52 -15.13 8.33
CA ASP A 185 -20.88 -16.05 9.39
C ASP A 185 -19.87 -15.87 10.53
N ILE A 186 -20.39 -15.50 11.71
CA ILE A 186 -19.57 -15.19 12.88
C ILE A 186 -19.77 -16.29 13.92
N ARG A 187 -18.66 -16.89 14.35
CA ARG A 187 -18.62 -17.97 15.32
C ARG A 187 -18.18 -17.44 16.68
N PHE A 188 -18.80 -17.95 17.72
CA PHE A 188 -18.50 -17.66 19.12
C PHE A 188 -18.22 -18.99 19.83
N ASP A 189 -17.00 -19.11 20.35
CA ASP A 189 -16.48 -20.32 21.00
C ASP A 189 -15.96 -19.99 22.39
N TYR A 190 -16.25 -20.88 23.34
CA TYR A 190 -15.71 -20.77 24.69
C TYR A 190 -15.66 -22.15 25.35
N LEU A 191 -14.60 -22.42 26.09
CA LEU A 191 -14.35 -23.75 26.66
C LEU A 191 -15.47 -24.14 27.63
N GLY A 192 -16.08 -25.31 27.41
CA GLY A 192 -17.19 -25.80 28.23
C GLY A 192 -18.54 -25.21 27.87
N TYR A 193 -18.65 -24.44 26.79
CA TYR A 193 -19.90 -23.86 26.30
C TYR A 193 -20.23 -24.37 24.90
N GLN A 194 -21.52 -24.37 24.57
CA GLN A 194 -21.98 -24.67 23.22
C GLN A 194 -21.55 -23.55 22.27
N GLN A 195 -20.92 -23.92 21.17
CA GLN A 195 -20.58 -23.00 20.10
C GLN A 195 -21.85 -22.33 19.55
N VAL A 196 -21.78 -21.01 19.37
CA VAL A 196 -22.88 -20.24 18.76
C VAL A 196 -22.41 -19.67 17.43
N GLN A 197 -23.23 -19.81 16.39
CA GLN A 197 -22.97 -19.21 15.08
C GLN A 197 -24.07 -18.20 14.73
N ARG A 198 -23.67 -17.04 14.23
CA ARG A 198 -24.55 -16.01 13.67
C ARG A 198 -24.31 -15.94 12.17
N ASN A 199 -25.28 -16.45 11.41
CA ASN A 199 -25.15 -16.52 9.97
C ASN A 199 -25.63 -15.25 9.28
N GLN A 200 -25.07 -14.96 8.11
CA GLN A 200 -25.52 -13.92 7.19
C GLN A 200 -25.54 -12.51 7.82
N VAL A 201 -24.64 -12.27 8.77
CA VAL A 201 -24.48 -10.98 9.44
C VAL A 201 -24.01 -9.94 8.43
N LEU A 202 -24.83 -8.92 8.19
CA LEU A 202 -24.60 -7.91 7.18
C LEU A 202 -23.79 -6.73 7.75
N VAL A 203 -22.54 -6.62 7.32
CA VAL A 203 -21.65 -5.50 7.64
C VAL A 203 -21.83 -4.41 6.57
N LYS A 204 -22.14 -3.19 7.00
CA LYS A 204 -22.35 -2.01 6.13
C LYS A 204 -21.41 -0.87 6.51
N SER A 205 -21.18 0.06 5.59
CA SER A 205 -20.36 1.27 5.81
C SER A 205 -21.07 2.37 6.63
N GLY A 206 -22.39 2.27 6.84
CA GLY A 206 -23.19 3.34 7.45
C GLY A 206 -23.34 3.30 8.98
N LYS A 207 -23.52 2.12 9.58
CA LYS A 207 -23.86 1.98 11.02
C LYS A 207 -22.99 0.92 11.69
N GLU A 208 -22.52 1.23 12.91
CA GLU A 208 -21.85 0.23 13.75
C GLU A 208 -22.82 -0.91 14.07
N LEU A 209 -22.31 -2.14 13.97
CA LEU A 209 -23.08 -3.34 14.27
C LEU A 209 -22.75 -3.80 15.69
N VAL A 210 -23.78 -3.93 16.51
CA VAL A 210 -23.66 -4.44 17.88
C VAL A 210 -24.32 -5.81 17.97
N LEU A 211 -23.57 -6.82 18.40
CA LEU A 211 -24.01 -8.21 18.53
C LEU A 211 -23.99 -8.66 19.99
N ASN A 212 -25.12 -9.17 20.44
CA ASN A 212 -25.31 -9.61 21.82
C ASN A 212 -25.54 -11.11 21.81
N VAL A 213 -24.63 -11.86 22.42
CA VAL A 213 -24.61 -13.32 22.32
C VAL A 213 -24.65 -13.92 23.72
N GLY A 214 -25.69 -14.72 23.98
CA GLY A 214 -25.73 -15.64 25.11
C GLY A 214 -25.23 -17.02 24.68
N MET A 215 -24.36 -17.64 25.48
CA MET A 215 -23.89 -19.01 25.27
C MET A 215 -24.37 -19.90 26.41
N ALA A 216 -24.87 -21.09 26.09
CA ALA A 216 -25.26 -22.08 27.08
C ALA A 216 -24.07 -23.01 27.40
N VAL A 217 -23.98 -23.48 28.64
CA VAL A 217 -22.97 -24.47 29.05
C VAL A 217 -23.16 -25.76 28.25
N SER A 218 -22.06 -26.34 27.77
CA SER A 218 -22.09 -27.62 27.06
C SER A 218 -22.25 -28.76 28.04
N SER A 219 -23.41 -29.42 28.02
CA SER A 219 -23.66 -30.64 28.78
C SER A 219 -23.13 -31.87 28.04
N THR A 220 -21.81 -32.02 27.94
CA THR A 220 -21.21 -33.26 27.44
C THR A 220 -20.85 -34.15 28.62
N LEU A 221 -21.84 -34.87 29.17
CA LEU A 221 -21.61 -36.00 30.06
C LEU A 221 -21.30 -37.22 29.20
N SER A 222 -20.03 -37.42 28.83
CA SER A 222 -19.57 -38.67 28.21
C SER A 222 -18.07 -38.85 28.44
N ILE A 223 -17.70 -39.28 29.63
CA ILE A 223 -16.46 -40.03 29.83
C ILE A 223 -16.90 -41.48 30.00
N GLU A 224 -16.96 -42.25 28.91
CA GLU A 224 -16.82 -43.70 29.03
C GLU A 224 -15.31 -43.96 29.13
N ILE A 225 -14.83 -44.16 30.35
CA ILE A 225 -13.56 -44.87 30.56
C ILE A 225 -13.90 -46.35 30.38
N LEU A 226 -13.38 -46.95 29.30
CA LEU A 226 -13.29 -48.40 29.14
C LEU A 226 -12.21 -48.97 30.07
#